data_AF-A0A0U3LJP2-F1
#
_entry.id   AF-A0A0U3LJP2-F1
#
_cell.length_a   1.000
_cell.length_b   1.000
_cell.length_c   1.000
_cell.angle_alpha   90.00
_cell.angle_beta   90.00
_cell.angle_gamma   90.00
#
_symmetry.space_group_name_H-M   'P 1'
#
loop_
_entity.id
_entity.type
_entity.pdbx_description
1 polymer ?
#
loop_
_entity_poly.entity_id
_entity_poly.type
_entity_poly.pdbx_seq_one_letter_code
_entity_poly.pdbx_strand_id
1 'polypeptide(L)'
;MRGVLIGVVGAVAVLGVAAAVAVPEAKEWYDGRHEQTSSYATGKDAKEERESVPRWLPDDASSVEYAMRTTGGERILKATLHDGRLPALCEALGGGSAPDPEISASWFPSGTASRAKGRCGSYYVALKDHTLYAWQTNDDWVDENRRSGQ
;
A
#
# COMPACT_ATOMS: atom_id res chain seq x y z
N MET A 1 29.96 69.13 -33.22
CA MET A 1 28.67 68.40 -33.11
C MET A 1 29.03 67.02 -32.56
N ARG A 2 29.00 66.67 -31.27
CA ARG A 2 27.97 66.69 -30.21
C ARG A 2 26.64 66.02 -30.63
N GLY A 3 26.36 64.84 -30.05
CA GLY A 3 25.09 64.07 -30.11
C GLY A 3 25.14 62.91 -31.11
N VAL A 4 24.63 61.70 -30.86
CA VAL A 4 23.42 61.33 -30.09
C VAL A 4 23.57 59.95 -29.42
N LEU A 5 22.86 59.82 -28.30
CA LEU A 5 22.85 58.79 -27.25
C LEU A 5 22.27 57.42 -27.70
N ILE A 6 22.84 56.34 -27.15
CA ILE A 6 22.29 54.98 -27.19
C ILE A 6 21.14 54.90 -26.18
N GLY A 7 19.90 54.77 -26.67
CA GLY A 7 18.72 54.55 -25.85
C GLY A 7 18.50 53.06 -25.60
N VAL A 8 18.63 52.65 -24.34
CA VAL A 8 18.24 51.33 -23.83
C VAL A 8 16.73 51.32 -23.62
N VAL A 9 16.01 50.40 -24.25
CA VAL A 9 14.67 49.96 -23.80
C VAL A 9 14.68 48.43 -23.82
N GLY A 10 15.20 47.84 -22.74
CA GLY A 10 15.12 46.41 -22.49
C GLY A 10 13.71 46.05 -22.02
N ALA A 11 13.10 45.07 -22.69
CA ALA A 11 11.76 44.59 -22.41
C ALA A 11 11.60 44.13 -20.95
N VAL A 12 10.53 44.59 -20.30
CA VAL A 12 10.08 44.09 -19.01
C VAL A 12 9.56 42.65 -19.21
N ALA A 13 10.31 41.66 -18.74
CA ALA A 13 9.83 40.29 -18.65
C ALA A 13 8.81 40.21 -17.50
N VAL A 14 7.52 40.15 -17.84
CA VAL A 14 6.47 39.82 -16.87
C VAL A 14 6.59 38.33 -16.58
N LEU A 15 7.12 37.97 -15.41
CA LEU A 15 7.09 36.61 -14.89
C LEU A 15 5.64 36.25 -14.56
N GLY A 16 4.91 35.78 -15.57
CA GLY A 16 3.63 35.11 -15.37
C GLY A 16 3.89 33.76 -14.71
N VAL A 17 3.54 33.62 -13.43
CA VAL A 17 3.52 32.33 -12.76
C VAL A 17 2.36 31.52 -13.37
N ALA A 18 2.66 30.74 -14.40
CA ALA A 18 1.76 29.70 -14.87
C ALA A 18 1.74 28.60 -13.80
N ALA A 19 0.79 28.69 -12.86
CA ALA A 19 0.47 27.59 -11.93
C ALA A 19 -0.23 26.48 -12.73
N ALA A 20 0.56 25.73 -13.50
CA ALA A 20 0.09 24.57 -14.23
C ALA A 20 -0.04 23.39 -13.26
N VAL A 21 -1.29 23.04 -12.91
CA VAL A 21 -1.83 21.71 -12.61
C VAL A 21 -0.84 20.55 -12.36
N ALA A 22 0.02 20.63 -11.34
CA ALA A 22 0.83 19.50 -10.84
C ALA A 22 0.21 18.87 -9.57
N VAL A 23 -1.11 19.00 -9.40
CA VAL A 23 -1.82 18.60 -8.17
C VAL A 23 -1.88 17.08 -7.94
N PRO A 24 -2.09 16.21 -8.95
CA PRO A 24 -2.22 14.77 -8.72
C PRO A 24 -0.93 14.15 -8.17
N GLU A 25 0.20 14.45 -8.81
CA GLU A 25 1.51 13.89 -8.47
C GLU A 25 1.99 14.38 -7.10
N ALA A 26 1.72 15.65 -6.76
CA ALA A 26 2.02 16.20 -5.44
C ALA A 26 1.18 15.55 -4.34
N LYS A 27 -0.09 15.22 -4.62
CA LYS A 27 -0.98 14.52 -3.67
C LYS A 27 -0.56 13.06 -3.50
N GLU A 28 -0.23 12.35 -4.57
CA GLU A 28 0.32 10.98 -4.52
C GLU A 28 1.66 10.94 -3.77
N TRP A 29 2.55 11.91 -4.01
CA TRP A 29 3.80 12.03 -3.27
C TRP A 29 3.59 12.35 -1.77
N TYR A 30 2.61 13.20 -1.45
CA TYR A 30 2.28 13.56 -0.07
C TYR A 30 1.57 12.42 0.68
N ASP A 31 0.65 11.70 0.04
CA ASP A 31 -0.04 10.55 0.65
C ASP A 31 0.93 9.36 0.77
N GLY A 32 1.81 9.15 -0.23
CA GLY A 32 2.81 8.08 -0.26
C GLY A 32 4.00 8.26 0.70
N ARG A 33 4.26 9.48 1.22
CA ARG A 33 5.36 9.72 2.20
C ARG A 33 5.18 8.92 3.50
N HIS A 34 3.97 8.44 3.74
CA HIS A 34 3.62 7.64 4.91
C HIS A 34 3.40 6.17 4.58
N GLU A 35 3.69 5.73 3.36
CA GLU A 35 3.63 4.32 2.97
C GLU A 35 5.05 3.75 2.88
N GLN A 36 5.27 2.57 3.48
CA GLN A 36 6.50 1.80 3.29
C GLN A 36 6.17 0.54 2.52
N THR A 37 6.95 0.25 1.48
CA THR A 37 6.91 -1.02 0.74
C THR A 37 8.23 -1.78 0.95
N SER A 38 8.14 -3.11 1.03
CA SER A 38 9.30 -4.00 1.13
C SER A 38 9.00 -5.31 0.40
N SER A 39 10.05 -5.94 -0.11
CA SER A 39 9.97 -7.22 -0.84
C SER A 39 10.92 -8.22 -0.20
N TYR A 40 10.48 -9.48 -0.10
CA TYR A 40 11.24 -10.54 0.56
C TYR A 40 11.21 -11.83 -0.28
N ALA A 41 12.27 -12.62 -0.18
CA ALA A 41 12.35 -13.89 -0.89
C ALA A 41 11.35 -14.91 -0.31
N THR A 42 11.28 -15.00 1.02
CA THR A 42 10.39 -15.93 1.72
C THR A 42 9.53 -15.27 2.80
N GLY A 43 8.45 -15.95 3.20
CA GLY A 43 7.62 -15.55 4.34
C GLY A 43 8.40 -15.57 5.65
N LYS A 44 9.38 -16.46 5.79
CA LYS A 44 10.31 -16.47 6.92
C LYS A 44 11.15 -15.19 6.97
N ASP A 45 11.81 -14.82 5.88
CA ASP A 45 12.65 -13.61 5.82
C ASP A 45 11.82 -12.35 6.15
N ALA A 46 10.62 -12.25 5.57
CA ALA A 46 9.70 -11.15 5.85
C ALA A 46 9.37 -11.03 7.34
N LYS A 47 9.12 -12.17 8.00
CA LYS A 47 8.77 -12.24 9.41
C LYS A 47 9.94 -11.95 10.35
N GLU A 48 11.16 -12.33 9.97
CA GLU A 48 12.38 -12.03 10.73
C GLU A 48 12.76 -10.55 10.64
N GLU A 49 12.64 -9.95 9.45
CA GLU A 49 13.01 -8.54 9.24
C GLU A 49 11.97 -7.55 9.75
N ARG A 50 10.68 -7.92 9.76
CA ARG A 50 9.59 -6.99 10.06
C ARG A 50 8.53 -7.62 10.95
N GLU A 51 8.40 -7.08 12.17
CA GLU A 51 7.40 -7.51 13.15
C GLU A 51 5.95 -7.36 12.63
N SER A 52 5.68 -6.31 11.85
CA SER A 52 4.34 -6.03 11.33
C SER A 52 3.87 -6.98 10.24
N VAL A 53 4.73 -7.87 9.72
CA VAL A 53 4.29 -8.96 8.83
C VAL A 53 3.43 -9.95 9.63
N PRO A 54 2.29 -10.42 9.10
CA PRO A 54 1.42 -11.31 9.86
C PRO A 54 2.07 -12.67 10.12
N ARG A 55 1.94 -13.18 11.36
CA ARG A 55 2.56 -14.45 11.76
C ARG A 55 1.91 -15.68 11.12
N TRP A 56 0.68 -15.55 10.64
CA TRP A 56 -0.02 -16.62 9.91
C TRP A 56 0.53 -16.86 8.51
N LEU A 57 1.37 -15.97 7.96
CA LEU A 57 2.01 -16.17 6.66
C LEU A 57 2.93 -17.40 6.73
N PRO A 58 2.79 -18.39 5.82
CA PRO A 58 3.68 -19.56 5.78
C PRO A 58 5.14 -19.15 5.59
N ASP A 59 6.06 -19.83 6.27
CA ASP A 59 7.50 -19.55 6.19
C ASP A 59 8.06 -19.76 4.78
N ASP A 60 7.53 -20.76 4.06
CA ASP A 60 7.93 -21.16 2.72
C ASP A 60 7.18 -20.40 1.60
N ALA A 61 6.28 -19.46 1.95
CA ALA A 61 5.67 -18.59 0.97
C ALA A 61 6.76 -17.79 0.25
N SER A 62 6.67 -17.64 -1.08
CA SER A 62 7.71 -16.97 -1.87
C SER A 62 7.23 -15.67 -2.51
N SER A 63 8.16 -14.84 -2.95
CA SER A 63 7.87 -13.57 -3.64
C SER A 63 6.93 -12.67 -2.83
N VAL A 64 7.29 -12.44 -1.57
CA VAL A 64 6.48 -11.68 -0.63
C VAL A 64 6.65 -10.18 -0.91
N GLU A 65 5.55 -9.50 -1.17
CA GLU A 65 5.47 -8.04 -1.18
C GLU A 65 4.62 -7.59 0.01
N TYR A 66 5.05 -6.54 0.68
CA TYR A 66 4.36 -5.98 1.82
C TYR A 66 4.39 -4.46 1.75
N ALA A 67 3.23 -3.83 1.87
CA ALA A 67 3.14 -2.39 2.07
C ALA A 67 2.30 -2.06 3.30
N MET A 68 2.68 -1.00 4.00
CA MET A 68 1.98 -0.51 5.19
C MET A 68 1.96 1.00 5.23
N ARG A 69 0.89 1.55 5.80
CA ARG A 69 0.88 2.94 6.27
C ARG A 69 1.65 3.03 7.60
N THR A 70 2.46 4.06 7.75
CA THR A 70 3.29 4.31 8.95
C THR A 70 2.54 5.08 10.03
N THR A 71 1.44 5.74 9.66
CA THR A 71 0.60 6.56 10.55
C THR A 71 -0.75 5.91 10.87
N GLY A 72 -0.95 4.66 10.45
CA GLY A 72 -2.20 3.93 10.62
C GLY A 72 -1.99 2.41 10.57
N GLY A 73 -3.10 1.67 10.63
CA GLY A 73 -3.12 0.22 10.64
C GLY A 73 -3.20 -0.47 9.29
N GLU A 74 -3.17 0.30 8.20
CA GLU A 74 -3.45 -0.19 6.86
C GLU A 74 -2.26 -0.98 6.33
N ARG A 75 -2.53 -2.19 5.85
CA ARG A 75 -1.50 -3.11 5.37
C ARG A 75 -2.02 -3.86 4.17
N ILE A 76 -1.18 -4.08 3.17
CA ILE A 76 -1.43 -4.98 2.04
C ILE A 76 -0.25 -5.93 1.87
N LEU A 77 -0.54 -7.16 1.46
CA LEU A 77 0.45 -8.21 1.28
C LEU A 77 0.12 -9.04 0.05
N LYS A 78 1.15 -9.43 -0.70
CA LYS A 78 1.09 -10.42 -1.79
C LYS A 78 2.14 -11.49 -1.51
N ALA A 79 1.78 -12.76 -1.68
CA ALA A 79 2.75 -13.86 -1.59
C ALA A 79 2.32 -15.02 -2.50
N THR A 80 3.28 -15.84 -2.91
CA THR A 80 3.01 -17.10 -3.61
C THR A 80 3.02 -18.24 -2.61
N LEU A 81 1.93 -18.98 -2.52
CA LEU A 81 1.77 -20.13 -1.63
C LEU A 81 2.11 -21.42 -2.37
N HIS A 82 2.98 -22.25 -1.77
CA HIS A 82 3.44 -23.47 -2.41
C HIS A 82 2.29 -24.45 -2.69
N ASP A 83 1.37 -24.61 -1.74
CA ASP A 83 0.27 -25.57 -1.84
C ASP A 83 -0.98 -25.03 -2.53
N GLY A 84 -0.99 -23.74 -2.90
CA GLY A 84 -2.12 -23.08 -3.58
C GLY A 84 -3.41 -23.09 -2.75
N ARG A 85 -3.31 -23.09 -1.41
CA ARG A 85 -4.46 -23.02 -0.51
C ARG A 85 -4.28 -21.91 0.50
N LEU A 86 -5.39 -21.42 1.06
CA LEU A 86 -5.30 -20.45 2.15
C LEU A 86 -4.59 -21.08 3.36
N PRO A 87 -3.78 -20.32 4.11
CA PRO A 87 -3.17 -20.79 5.35
C PRO A 87 -4.20 -21.38 6.31
N ALA A 88 -3.82 -22.42 7.07
CA ALA A 88 -4.76 -23.16 7.93
C ALA A 88 -5.41 -22.31 9.03
N LEU A 89 -4.79 -21.20 9.42
CA LEU A 89 -5.32 -20.23 10.39
C LEU A 89 -6.38 -19.29 9.80
N CYS A 90 -6.68 -19.41 8.51
CA CYS A 90 -7.65 -18.57 7.84
C CYS A 90 -9.06 -19.17 7.92
N GLU A 91 -10.02 -18.34 8.28
CA GLU A 91 -11.43 -18.67 8.36
C GLU A 91 -12.17 -18.19 7.10
N ALA A 92 -13.18 -18.93 6.65
CA ALA A 92 -13.99 -18.50 5.52
C ALA A 92 -14.82 -17.26 5.89
N LEU A 93 -15.05 -16.36 4.91
CA LEU A 93 -15.74 -15.07 5.16
C LEU A 93 -17.24 -15.21 5.46
N GLY A 94 -17.81 -16.42 5.34
CA GLY A 94 -19.15 -16.72 5.83
C GLY A 94 -20.28 -15.89 5.20
N GLY A 95 -20.19 -15.55 3.92
CA GLY A 95 -21.20 -14.75 3.21
C GLY A 95 -21.14 -13.24 3.47
N GLY A 96 -20.21 -12.77 4.33
CA GLY A 96 -19.94 -11.34 4.52
C GLY A 96 -19.23 -10.71 3.34
N SER A 97 -19.25 -9.38 3.27
CA SER A 97 -18.43 -8.58 2.35
C SER A 97 -17.15 -8.12 3.03
N ALA A 98 -16.05 -8.08 2.28
CA ALA A 98 -14.84 -7.41 2.74
C ALA A 98 -14.87 -5.92 2.31
N PRO A 99 -14.32 -5.01 3.13
CA PRO A 99 -14.08 -3.62 2.74
C PRO A 99 -12.96 -3.57 1.70
N ASP A 100 -12.93 -2.47 0.93
CA ASP A 100 -11.82 -2.20 0.03
C ASP A 100 -10.52 -1.90 0.80
N PRO A 101 -9.35 -2.28 0.25
CA PRO A 101 -8.07 -1.84 0.78
C PRO A 101 -7.96 -0.30 0.78
N GLU A 102 -7.43 0.26 1.85
CA GLU A 102 -7.29 1.71 2.05
C GLU A 102 -5.94 2.27 1.56
N ILE A 103 -5.03 1.38 1.17
CA ILE A 103 -3.75 1.69 0.52
C ILE A 103 -3.61 0.86 -0.75
N SER A 104 -2.80 1.32 -1.69
CA SER A 104 -2.63 0.69 -3.00
C SER A 104 -1.17 0.49 -3.35
N ALA A 105 -0.90 -0.51 -4.18
CA ALA A 105 0.42 -0.71 -4.78
C ALA A 105 0.25 -1.28 -6.19
N SER A 106 1.22 -1.04 -7.07
CA SER A 106 1.18 -1.53 -8.46
C SER A 106 1.05 -3.06 -8.58
N TRP A 107 1.51 -3.79 -7.56
CA TRP A 107 1.44 -5.25 -7.47
C TRP A 107 0.17 -5.77 -6.79
N PHE A 108 -0.65 -4.88 -6.20
CA PHE A 108 -1.88 -5.25 -5.51
C PHE A 108 -3.11 -4.96 -6.39
N PRO A 109 -3.91 -5.98 -6.76
CA PRO A 109 -5.00 -5.78 -7.69
C PRO A 109 -6.10 -4.87 -7.12
N SER A 110 -6.63 -4.00 -7.97
CA SER A 110 -7.86 -3.27 -7.68
C SER A 110 -9.06 -4.22 -7.61
N GLY A 111 -10.06 -3.84 -6.80
CA GLY A 111 -11.29 -4.62 -6.63
C GLY A 111 -11.11 -5.98 -5.94
N THR A 112 -10.01 -6.18 -5.21
CA THR A 112 -9.71 -7.43 -4.49
C THR A 112 -10.78 -7.75 -3.43
N ALA A 113 -11.45 -6.75 -2.86
CA ALA A 113 -12.54 -6.94 -1.90
C ALA A 113 -13.68 -7.82 -2.42
N SER A 114 -14.06 -7.64 -3.68
CA SER A 114 -15.09 -8.48 -4.34
C SER A 114 -14.69 -9.96 -4.47
N ARG A 115 -13.40 -10.28 -4.29
CA ARG A 115 -12.82 -11.63 -4.43
C ARG A 115 -12.39 -12.22 -3.11
N ALA A 116 -12.66 -11.54 -1.99
CA ALA A 116 -12.36 -12.03 -0.66
C ALA A 116 -12.91 -13.45 -0.46
N LYS A 117 -12.07 -14.33 0.10
CA LYS A 117 -12.39 -15.73 0.40
C LYS A 117 -12.48 -15.99 1.89
N GLY A 118 -11.74 -15.23 2.70
CA GLY A 118 -11.65 -15.46 4.13
C GLY A 118 -10.96 -14.36 4.88
N ARG A 119 -10.69 -14.64 6.15
CA ARG A 119 -9.90 -13.83 7.07
C ARG A 119 -8.80 -14.64 7.74
N CYS A 120 -7.61 -14.07 7.84
CA CYS A 120 -6.50 -14.62 8.60
C CYS A 120 -6.15 -13.59 9.68
N GLY A 121 -6.61 -13.82 10.91
CA GLY A 121 -6.59 -12.79 11.95
C GLY A 121 -7.38 -11.54 11.51
N SER A 122 -6.73 -10.39 11.55
CA SER A 122 -7.28 -9.09 11.14
C SER A 122 -7.23 -8.83 9.63
N TYR A 123 -6.65 -9.73 8.83
CA TYR A 123 -6.52 -9.55 7.39
C TYR A 123 -7.66 -10.25 6.65
N TYR A 124 -8.25 -9.55 5.69
CA TYR A 124 -9.02 -10.19 4.62
C TYR A 124 -8.06 -10.81 3.60
N VAL A 125 -8.45 -11.93 3.01
CA VAL A 125 -7.63 -12.63 2.02
C VAL A 125 -8.41 -13.03 0.78
N ALA A 126 -7.76 -12.93 -0.36
CA ALA A 126 -8.18 -13.48 -1.63
C ALA A 126 -7.05 -14.38 -2.17
N LEU A 127 -7.42 -15.48 -2.81
CA LEU A 127 -6.49 -16.39 -3.45
C LEU A 127 -6.82 -16.47 -4.94
N LYS A 128 -5.82 -16.26 -5.78
CA LYS A 128 -5.91 -16.46 -7.23
C LYS A 128 -4.78 -17.40 -7.63
N ASP A 129 -5.14 -18.61 -8.05
CA ASP A 129 -4.19 -19.70 -8.30
C ASP A 129 -3.34 -19.93 -7.03
N HIS A 130 -2.03 -19.70 -7.11
CA HIS A 130 -1.11 -19.79 -5.97
C HIS A 130 -0.83 -18.43 -5.31
N THR A 131 -1.35 -17.33 -5.85
CA THR A 131 -1.06 -15.99 -5.36
C THR A 131 -2.09 -15.57 -4.32
N LEU A 132 -1.63 -15.43 -3.09
CA LEU A 132 -2.35 -14.84 -1.99
C LEU A 132 -2.26 -13.31 -2.09
N TYR A 133 -3.40 -12.66 -1.92
CA TYR A 133 -3.51 -11.22 -1.66
C TYR A 133 -4.21 -11.03 -0.33
N ALA A 134 -3.61 -10.26 0.57
CA ALA A 134 -4.16 -9.99 1.89
C ALA A 134 -4.18 -8.49 2.18
N TRP A 135 -5.17 -8.02 2.91
CA TRP A 135 -5.24 -6.62 3.35
C TRP A 135 -5.93 -6.46 4.69
N GLN A 136 -5.53 -5.42 5.40
CA GLN A 136 -6.08 -5.00 6.69
C GLN A 136 -6.43 -3.51 6.59
N THR A 137 -7.59 -3.13 7.12
CA THR A 137 -7.98 -1.72 7.26
C THR A 137 -7.49 -1.13 8.57
N ASN A 138 -7.50 0.19 8.70
CA ASN A 138 -7.18 0.81 9.98
C ASN A 138 -8.12 0.35 11.11
N ASP A 139 -9.41 0.23 10.82
CA ASP A 139 -10.42 -0.18 11.80
C ASP A 139 -10.12 -1.60 12.34
N ASP A 140 -9.71 -2.51 11.46
CA ASP A 140 -9.32 -3.87 11.86
C ASP A 140 -8.12 -3.89 12.80
N TRP A 141 -7.12 -3.03 12.54
CA TRP A 141 -5.95 -2.88 13.40
C TRP A 141 -6.30 -2.26 14.75
N VAL A 142 -7.17 -1.25 14.77
CA VAL A 142 -7.65 -0.64 16.02
C VAL A 142 -8.40 -1.68 16.86
N ASP A 143 -9.27 -2.46 16.24
CA ASP A 143 -10.05 -3.50 16.90
C ASP A 143 -9.16 -4.63 17.44
N GLU A 144 -8.16 -5.07 16.67
CA GLU A 144 -7.17 -6.07 17.11
C GLU A 144 -6.41 -5.59 18.35
N ASN A 145 -5.85 -4.38 18.32
CA ASN A 145 -5.09 -3.85 19.47
C ASN A 145 -5.95 -3.66 20.72
N ARG A 146 -7.23 -3.27 20.55
CA ARG A 146 -8.18 -3.15 21.67
C ARG A 146 -8.44 -4.50 22.33
N ARG A 147 -8.46 -5.59 21.56
CA ARG A 147 -8.65 -6.95 22.09
C ARG A 147 -7.39 -7.48 22.76
N SER A 148 -6.21 -7.20 22.20
CA SER A 148 -4.93 -7.66 22.76
C SER A 148 -4.50 -6.94 24.04
N GLY A 149 -5.08 -5.77 24.33
CA GLY A 149 -4.84 -5.02 25.58
C GLY A 149 -5.76 -5.38 26.75
N GLN A 150 -6.66 -6.34 26.57
CA GLN A 150 -7.54 -6.89 27.62
C GLN A 150 -7.03 -8.26 28.09
#